data_AF-A0A1Z9RVJ6-F1
#
_entry.id   AF-A0A1Z9RVJ6-F1
#
_cell.length_a   1.000
_cell.length_b   1.000
_cell.length_c   1.000
_cell.angle_alpha   90.00
_cell.angle_beta   90.00
_cell.angle_gamma   90.00
#
_symmetry.space_group_name_H-M   'P 1'
#
loop_
_entity.id
_entity.type
_entity.pdbx_description
1 polymer ?
#
loop_
_entity_poly.entity_id
_entity_poly.type
_entity_poly.pdbx_seq_one_letter_code
_entity_poly.pdbx_strand_id
1 'polypeptide(L)'
;MNKAQKLINRIMLENGLRHKYQVAEYFGVTPQAISTWLTKGEVPSKHQLKVRSEVEQTEMPDHHEPTSEDRKTVIDYLINENVTLKNQIANLKAELQMSKSKGNDDLISKINSKSLVLKGRVTDGMITEIGGDWHRLLGYKESDLVNHKYDEGFIHKEDAFKIQQNQANLLRSTGLKESRFSTIRRWKHKKNNEYIMLCMVWYVDIENDEIEIIAKPIDHQIQDTLFAN
;
A
#
# COMPACT_ATOMS: atom_id res chain seq x y z
N MET A 1 -13.43 -52.60 9.75
CA MET A 1 -12.68 -51.34 10.01
C MET A 1 -13.66 -50.18 10.19
N ASN A 2 -13.55 -49.42 11.28
CA ASN A 2 -14.40 -48.25 11.53
C ASN A 2 -14.02 -47.05 10.64
N LYS A 3 -14.89 -46.03 10.56
CA LYS A 3 -14.69 -44.86 9.68
C LYS A 3 -13.42 -44.09 10.03
N ALA A 4 -13.14 -43.92 11.33
CA ALA A 4 -11.92 -43.28 11.80
C ALA A 4 -10.63 -44.00 11.38
N GLN A 5 -10.58 -45.33 11.49
CA GLN A 5 -9.43 -46.14 11.10
C GLN A 5 -9.20 -46.08 9.59
N LYS A 6 -10.26 -46.09 8.78
CA LYS A 6 -10.14 -45.94 7.32
C LYS A 6 -9.56 -44.58 6.94
N LEU A 7 -10.03 -43.51 7.58
CA LEU A 7 -9.57 -42.15 7.33
C LEU A 7 -8.11 -41.97 7.76
N ILE A 8 -7.77 -42.43 8.97
CA ILE A 8 -6.40 -42.33 9.51
C ILE A 8 -5.42 -43.16 8.67
N ASN A 9 -5.79 -44.38 8.27
CA ASN A 9 -4.92 -45.20 7.42
C ASN A 9 -4.69 -44.56 6.04
N ARG A 10 -5.71 -43.91 5.47
CA ARG A 10 -5.57 -43.16 4.21
C ARG A 10 -4.56 -42.03 4.34
N ILE A 11 -4.71 -41.20 5.37
CA ILE A 11 -3.79 -40.10 5.66
C ILE A 11 -2.37 -40.59 5.91
N MET A 12 -2.23 -41.72 6.61
CA MET A 12 -0.93 -42.35 6.84
C MET A 12 -0.27 -42.82 5.55
N LEU A 13 -1.03 -43.37 4.60
CA LEU A 13 -0.52 -43.78 3.29
C LEU A 13 -0.14 -42.58 2.41
N GLU A 14 -1.03 -41.59 2.30
CA GLU A 14 -0.84 -40.41 1.43
C GLU A 14 0.30 -39.50 1.90
N ASN A 15 0.45 -39.31 3.22
CA ASN A 15 1.48 -38.45 3.80
C ASN A 15 2.72 -39.22 4.28
N GLY A 16 2.82 -40.52 4.00
CA GLY A 16 3.97 -41.36 4.41
C GLY A 16 4.17 -41.49 5.92
N LEU A 17 3.11 -41.29 6.71
CA LEU A 17 3.17 -41.32 8.18
C LEU A 17 3.13 -42.76 8.67
N ARG A 18 4.04 -43.12 9.58
CA ARG A 18 4.18 -44.47 10.13
C ARG A 18 3.64 -44.62 11.54
N HIS A 19 3.49 -43.52 12.27
CA HIS A 19 3.15 -43.53 13.69
C HIS A 19 1.97 -42.63 14.03
N LYS A 20 1.18 -43.03 15.04
CA LYS A 20 -0.02 -42.31 15.50
C LYS A 20 0.28 -40.87 15.96
N TYR A 21 1.46 -40.59 16.49
CA TYR A 21 1.84 -39.25 16.92
C TYR A 21 2.01 -38.28 15.73
N GLN A 22 2.47 -38.78 14.58
CA GLN A 22 2.62 -37.98 13.36
C GLN A 22 1.25 -37.61 12.77
N VAL A 23 0.28 -38.53 12.88
CA VAL A 23 -1.11 -38.24 12.53
C VAL A 23 -1.70 -37.19 13.48
N ALA A 24 -1.35 -37.25 14.77
CA ALA A 24 -1.79 -36.26 15.75
C ALA A 24 -1.24 -34.86 15.42
N GLU A 25 0.03 -34.78 15.02
CA GLU A 25 0.69 -33.55 14.55
C GLU A 25 0.03 -33.00 13.29
N TYR A 26 -0.28 -33.85 12.29
CA TYR A 26 -1.02 -33.47 11.09
C TYR A 26 -2.37 -32.79 11.42
N PHE A 27 -3.07 -33.29 12.44
CA PHE A 27 -4.34 -32.71 12.88
C PHE A 27 -4.20 -31.57 13.89
N GLY A 28 -3.00 -31.28 14.39
CA GLY A 28 -2.77 -30.33 15.48
C GLY A 28 -3.43 -30.77 16.80
N VAL A 29 -3.51 -32.07 17.06
CA VAL A 29 -4.14 -32.66 18.25
C VAL A 29 -3.18 -33.55 19.02
N THR A 30 -3.57 -34.00 20.22
CA THR A 30 -2.74 -34.92 21.01
C THR A 30 -2.88 -36.38 20.51
N PRO A 31 -1.85 -37.24 20.69
CA PRO A 31 -1.94 -38.66 20.35
C PRO A 31 -3.09 -39.41 21.08
N GLN A 32 -3.50 -38.90 22.24
CA GLN A 32 -4.64 -39.41 23.00
C GLN A 32 -5.98 -39.09 22.33
N ALA A 33 -6.10 -37.95 21.63
CA ALA A 33 -7.27 -37.65 20.81
C ALA A 33 -7.42 -38.62 19.65
N ILE A 34 -6.32 -38.93 18.95
CA ILE A 34 -6.29 -39.95 17.87
C ILE A 34 -6.72 -41.32 18.41
N SER A 35 -6.18 -41.72 19.57
CA SER A 35 -6.57 -42.99 20.21
C SER A 35 -8.06 -43.01 20.56
N THR A 36 -8.61 -41.89 21.02
CA THR A 36 -10.03 -41.73 21.32
C THR A 36 -10.90 -41.87 20.07
N TRP A 37 -10.47 -41.29 18.93
CA TRP A 37 -11.20 -41.41 17.66
C TRP A 37 -11.17 -42.82 17.11
N LEU A 38 -10.06 -43.53 17.28
CA LEU A 38 -9.95 -44.94 16.91
C LEU A 38 -10.87 -45.82 17.76
N THR A 39 -10.98 -45.56 19.06
CA THR A 39 -11.89 -46.30 19.97
C THR A 39 -13.36 -45.98 19.69
N LYS A 40 -13.70 -44.69 19.50
CA LYS A 40 -15.09 -44.25 19.21
C LYS A 40 -15.51 -44.54 17.77
N GLY A 41 -14.54 -44.74 16.87
CA GLY A 41 -14.75 -45.01 15.46
C GLY A 41 -15.16 -43.82 14.60
N GLU A 42 -15.09 -42.62 15.15
CA GLU A 42 -15.48 -41.37 14.49
C GLU A 42 -14.43 -40.28 14.71
N VAL A 43 -14.12 -39.54 13.63
CA VAL A 43 -13.27 -38.34 13.66
C VAL A 43 -14.18 -37.11 13.71
N PRO A 44 -13.97 -36.13 14.60
CA PRO A 44 -14.83 -34.96 14.69
C PRO A 44 -14.90 -34.18 13.37
N SER A 45 -16.08 -33.60 13.07
CA SER A 45 -16.39 -32.94 11.80
C SER A 45 -15.39 -31.85 11.40
N LYS A 46 -14.88 -31.09 12.39
CA LYS A 46 -13.83 -30.08 12.20
C LYS A 46 -12.58 -30.65 11.51
N HIS A 47 -12.17 -31.86 11.89
CA HIS A 47 -10.99 -32.52 11.33
C HIS A 47 -11.31 -33.26 10.03
N GLN A 48 -12.55 -33.69 9.80
CA GLN A 48 -12.96 -34.24 8.51
C GLN A 48 -12.88 -33.20 7.39
N LEU A 49 -13.24 -31.94 7.67
CA LEU A 49 -13.16 -30.85 6.68
C LEU A 49 -11.73 -30.60 6.22
N LYS A 50 -10.75 -30.64 7.13
CA LYS A 50 -9.32 -30.52 6.80
C LYS A 50 -8.86 -31.63 5.84
N VAL A 51 -9.35 -32.86 6.07
CA VAL A 51 -9.04 -33.99 5.19
C VAL A 51 -9.70 -33.81 3.83
N ARG A 52 -10.95 -33.33 3.76
CA ARG A 52 -11.60 -33.05 2.48
C ARG A 52 -10.88 -31.97 1.68
N SER A 53 -10.47 -30.88 2.32
CA SER A 53 -9.75 -29.80 1.62
C SER A 53 -8.37 -30.20 1.10
N GLU A 54 -7.67 -31.13 1.77
CA GLU A 54 -6.28 -31.50 1.45
C GLU A 54 -6.16 -32.84 0.70
N VAL A 55 -7.09 -33.78 0.87
CA VAL A 55 -7.07 -35.14 0.28
C VAL A 55 -8.01 -35.28 -0.92
N GLU A 56 -9.16 -34.58 -0.95
CA GLU A 56 -10.08 -34.62 -2.11
C GLU A 56 -9.59 -33.76 -3.29
N GLN A 57 -8.48 -33.02 -3.15
CA GLN A 57 -7.85 -32.30 -4.29
C GLN A 57 -7.17 -33.24 -5.31
N THR A 58 -7.17 -34.55 -5.07
CA THR A 58 -6.49 -35.53 -5.95
C THR A 58 -7.40 -36.19 -7.00
N GLU A 59 -8.70 -35.89 -7.03
CA GLU A 59 -9.57 -36.26 -8.15
C GLU A 59 -9.72 -35.07 -9.10
N MET A 60 -8.63 -34.72 -9.79
CA MET A 60 -8.78 -33.96 -11.03
C MET A 60 -9.54 -34.86 -12.02
N PRO A 61 -10.63 -34.38 -12.66
CA PRO A 61 -11.28 -35.14 -13.72
C PRO A 61 -10.26 -35.44 -14.81
N ASP A 62 -10.36 -36.64 -15.37
CA ASP A 62 -9.47 -37.18 -16.41
C ASP A 62 -9.11 -36.09 -17.42
N HIS A 63 -7.81 -35.86 -17.65
CA HIS A 63 -7.32 -34.89 -18.62
C HIS A 63 -7.62 -35.43 -20.02
N HIS A 64 -8.87 -35.28 -20.48
CA HIS A 64 -9.18 -35.39 -21.89
C HIS A 64 -8.43 -34.28 -22.61
N GLU A 65 -7.59 -34.64 -23.59
CA GLU A 65 -7.02 -33.65 -24.49
C GLU A 65 -8.16 -32.84 -25.10
N PRO A 66 -8.11 -31.49 -25.00
CA PRO A 66 -9.20 -30.65 -25.48
C PRO A 66 -9.38 -30.90 -26.97
N THR A 67 -10.62 -31.21 -27.34
CA THR A 67 -10.98 -31.51 -28.73
C THR A 67 -10.77 -30.29 -29.61
N SER A 68 -10.75 -30.48 -30.92
CA SER A 68 -10.61 -29.36 -31.86
C SER A 68 -11.74 -28.33 -31.71
N GLU A 69 -12.94 -28.75 -31.28
CA GLU A 69 -14.08 -27.86 -31.02
C GLU A 69 -13.91 -27.08 -29.72
N ASP A 70 -13.40 -27.72 -28.65
CA ASP A 70 -13.11 -27.02 -27.39
C ASP A 70 -12.07 -25.91 -27.59
N ARG A 71 -11.00 -26.21 -28.32
CA ARG A 71 -9.96 -25.22 -28.66
C ARG A 71 -10.52 -24.06 -29.47
N LYS A 72 -11.39 -24.35 -30.44
CA LYS A 72 -12.04 -23.32 -31.27
C LYS A 72 -12.95 -22.42 -30.43
N THR A 73 -13.72 -23.02 -29.53
CA THR A 73 -14.62 -22.29 -28.62
C THR A 73 -13.84 -21.36 -27.69
N VAL A 74 -12.71 -21.83 -27.14
CA VAL A 74 -11.83 -21.01 -26.31
C VAL A 74 -11.21 -19.88 -27.12
N ILE A 75 -10.75 -20.15 -28.35
CA ILE A 75 -10.20 -19.12 -29.24
C ILE A 75 -11.25 -18.04 -29.55
N ASP A 76 -12.46 -18.44 -29.92
CA ASP A 76 -13.55 -17.51 -30.24
C ASP A 76 -13.94 -16.65 -29.03
N TYR A 77 -14.01 -17.26 -27.84
CA TYR A 77 -14.22 -16.53 -26.58
C TYR A 77 -13.10 -15.52 -26.31
N LEU A 78 -11.83 -15.94 -26.41
CA LEU A 78 -10.68 -15.07 -26.16
C LEU A 78 -10.62 -13.91 -27.17
N ILE A 79 -10.98 -14.13 -28.44
CA ILE A 79 -11.04 -13.08 -29.45
C ILE A 79 -12.12 -12.05 -29.06
N ASN A 80 -13.32 -12.50 -28.70
CA ASN A 80 -14.43 -11.62 -28.34
C ASN A 80 -14.12 -10.81 -27.06
N GLU A 81 -13.51 -11.44 -26.06
CA GLU A 81 -13.08 -10.76 -24.84
C GLU A 81 -12.00 -9.72 -25.14
N ASN A 82 -11.03 -10.05 -26.01
CA ASN A 82 -9.98 -9.12 -26.40
C ASN A 82 -10.53 -7.89 -27.14
N VAL A 83 -11.53 -8.08 -28.02
CA VAL A 83 -12.23 -6.98 -28.69
C VAL A 83 -12.99 -6.11 -27.68
N THR A 84 -13.69 -6.74 -26.74
CA THR A 84 -14.43 -6.04 -25.69
C THR A 84 -13.49 -5.19 -24.82
N LEU A 85 -12.37 -5.76 -24.38
CA LEU A 85 -11.35 -5.06 -23.59
C LEU A 85 -10.72 -3.91 -24.37
N LYS A 86 -10.40 -4.10 -25.65
CA LYS A 86 -9.86 -3.02 -26.51
C LYS A 86 -10.85 -1.85 -26.62
N ASN A 87 -12.14 -2.14 -26.76
CA ASN A 87 -13.18 -1.10 -26.81
C ASN A 87 -13.34 -0.37 -25.46
N GLN A 88 -13.31 -1.08 -24.34
CA GLN A 88 -13.32 -0.47 -23.01
C GLN A 88 -12.12 0.44 -22.80
N ILE A 89 -10.92 0.00 -23.18
CA ILE A 89 -9.69 0.81 -23.10
C ILE A 89 -9.81 2.06 -23.97
N ALA A 90 -10.37 1.95 -25.18
CA ALA A 90 -10.58 3.10 -26.05
C ALA A 90 -11.55 4.13 -25.43
N ASN A 91 -12.66 3.67 -24.85
CA ASN A 91 -13.62 4.53 -24.17
C ASN A 91 -13.02 5.21 -22.94
N LEU A 92 -12.34 4.46 -22.07
CA LEU A 92 -11.67 5.01 -20.89
C LEU A 92 -10.60 6.05 -21.27
N LYS A 93 -9.85 5.82 -22.36
CA LYS A 93 -8.90 6.81 -22.88
C LYS A 93 -9.61 8.07 -23.38
N ALA A 94 -10.74 7.94 -24.05
CA ALA A 94 -11.53 9.08 -24.52
C ALA A 94 -12.10 9.89 -23.33
N GLU A 95 -12.67 9.23 -22.32
CA GLU A 95 -13.15 9.85 -21.08
C GLU A 95 -12.03 10.59 -20.34
N LEU A 96 -10.84 9.99 -20.26
CA LEU A 96 -9.66 10.60 -19.66
C LEU A 96 -9.19 11.85 -20.43
N GLN A 97 -9.31 11.86 -21.75
CA GLN A 97 -8.96 13.03 -22.56
C GLN A 97 -10.00 14.15 -22.39
N MET A 98 -11.29 13.81 -22.32
CA MET A 98 -12.37 14.77 -22.09
C MET A 98 -12.34 15.38 -20.68
N SER A 99 -11.92 14.61 -19.65
CA SER A 99 -11.75 15.14 -18.29
C SER A 99 -10.54 16.07 -18.20
N LYS A 100 -9.45 15.78 -18.93
CA LYS A 100 -8.28 16.67 -19.05
C LYS A 100 -8.62 17.99 -19.78
N SER A 101 -9.45 17.97 -20.81
CA SER A 101 -9.81 19.19 -21.57
C SER A 101 -10.81 20.10 -20.84
N LYS A 102 -11.60 19.58 -19.91
CA LYS A 102 -12.51 20.38 -19.06
C LYS A 102 -11.83 21.04 -17.85
N GLY A 103 -10.55 20.75 -17.59
CA GLY A 103 -9.83 21.18 -16.37
C GLY A 103 -9.12 22.53 -16.42
N ASN A 104 -9.20 23.29 -17.51
CA ASN A 104 -8.41 24.53 -17.67
C ASN A 104 -8.98 25.77 -16.96
N ASP A 105 -10.21 25.73 -16.41
CA ASP A 105 -10.80 26.90 -15.74
C ASP A 105 -11.53 26.57 -14.43
N ASP A 106 -11.17 25.47 -13.77
CA ASP A 106 -11.81 25.06 -12.53
C ASP A 106 -11.02 25.56 -11.29
N LEU A 107 -11.74 26.03 -10.26
CA LEU A 107 -11.12 26.56 -9.04
C LEU A 107 -10.24 25.51 -8.35
N ILE A 108 -10.61 24.24 -8.47
CA ILE A 108 -9.84 23.11 -7.93
C ILE A 108 -8.52 22.92 -8.69
N SER A 109 -8.48 23.10 -10.02
CA SER A 109 -7.21 23.04 -10.76
C SER A 109 -6.33 24.25 -10.46
N LYS A 110 -6.90 25.44 -10.27
CA LYS A 110 -6.17 26.62 -9.78
C LYS A 110 -5.63 26.41 -8.36
N ILE A 111 -6.42 25.84 -7.46
CA ILE A 111 -6.02 25.52 -6.07
C ILE A 111 -4.92 24.45 -6.04
N ASN A 112 -5.04 23.40 -6.85
CA ASN A 112 -4.03 22.35 -6.98
C ASN A 112 -2.75 22.85 -7.66
N SER A 113 -2.85 23.75 -8.65
CA SER A 113 -1.68 24.34 -9.34
C SER A 113 -0.76 25.19 -8.45
N LYS A 114 -1.27 25.62 -7.29
CA LYS A 114 -0.50 26.37 -6.28
C LYS A 114 -0.11 25.52 -5.06
N SER A 115 -0.59 24.27 -4.99
CA SER A 115 -0.28 23.38 -3.88
C SER A 115 1.02 22.65 -4.20
N LEU A 116 1.95 22.70 -3.26
CA LEU A 116 3.18 21.95 -3.27
C LEU A 116 2.97 20.71 -2.41
N VAL A 117 3.37 19.55 -2.92
CA VAL A 117 3.30 18.28 -2.19
C VAL A 117 4.71 17.73 -2.05
N LEU A 118 5.03 17.22 -0.87
CA LEU A 118 6.27 16.52 -0.58
C LEU A 118 5.93 15.26 0.19
N LYS A 119 6.50 14.13 -0.23
CA LYS A 119 6.48 12.89 0.55
C LYS A 119 7.88 12.52 0.98
N GLY A 120 7.97 11.85 2.12
CA GLY A 120 9.24 11.41 2.66
C GLY A 120 9.09 10.37 3.75
N ARG A 121 10.19 10.15 4.47
CA ARG A 121 10.25 9.24 5.62
C ARG A 121 10.25 10.00 6.95
N VAL A 122 9.58 9.44 7.94
CA VAL A 122 9.52 9.98 9.30
C VAL A 122 10.83 9.75 10.05
N THR A 123 11.49 8.63 9.80
CA THR A 123 12.69 8.18 10.51
C THR A 123 13.88 9.09 10.29
N ASP A 124 14.15 9.48 9.05
CA ASP A 124 15.35 10.24 8.67
C ASP A 124 15.07 11.57 7.96
N GLY A 125 13.81 11.86 7.68
CA GLY A 125 13.36 13.08 7.03
C GLY A 125 13.69 13.18 5.54
N MET A 126 14.05 12.06 4.91
CA MET A 126 14.40 12.02 3.49
C MET A 126 13.18 12.21 2.60
N ILE A 127 13.30 13.09 1.61
CA ILE A 127 12.28 13.34 0.60
C ILE A 127 12.34 12.23 -0.45
N THR A 128 11.22 11.54 -0.66
CA THR A 128 11.10 10.42 -1.59
C THR A 128 10.37 10.81 -2.87
N GLU A 129 9.42 11.74 -2.78
CA GLU A 129 8.61 12.19 -3.91
C GLU A 129 8.21 13.65 -3.72
N ILE A 130 8.06 14.39 -4.81
CA ILE A 130 7.45 15.73 -4.79
C ILE A 130 6.35 15.83 -5.85
N GLY A 131 5.34 16.64 -5.57
CA GLY A 131 4.26 16.99 -6.49
C GLY A 131 3.99 18.48 -6.51
N GLY A 132 3.36 18.95 -7.59
CA GLY A 132 3.09 20.39 -7.79
C GLY A 132 4.27 21.15 -8.41
N ASP A 133 4.12 22.47 -8.51
CA ASP A 133 5.02 23.32 -9.30
C ASP A 133 6.12 24.00 -8.46
N TRP A 134 6.99 23.16 -7.87
CA TRP A 134 8.14 23.58 -7.06
C TRP A 134 9.11 24.48 -7.85
N HIS A 135 9.25 24.23 -9.15
CA HIS A 135 10.17 24.98 -9.98
C HIS A 135 9.69 26.41 -10.20
N ARG A 136 8.42 26.61 -10.53
CA ARG A 136 7.88 27.97 -10.72
C ARG A 136 7.81 28.76 -9.43
N LEU A 137 7.45 28.11 -8.31
CA LEU A 137 7.21 28.81 -7.04
C LEU A 137 8.48 29.03 -6.21
N LEU A 138 9.41 28.07 -6.22
CA LEU A 138 10.59 28.08 -5.33
C LEU A 138 11.92 27.91 -6.07
N GLY A 139 11.87 27.63 -7.38
CA GLY A 139 13.05 27.46 -8.22
C GLY A 139 13.66 26.05 -8.20
N TYR A 140 13.10 25.12 -7.42
CA TYR A 140 13.62 23.75 -7.28
C TYR A 140 13.07 22.81 -8.35
N LYS A 141 13.94 21.98 -8.90
CA LYS A 141 13.59 20.79 -9.67
C LYS A 141 13.49 19.60 -8.72
N GLU A 142 12.86 18.54 -9.18
CA GLU A 142 12.78 17.26 -8.46
C GLU A 142 14.15 16.75 -8.02
N SER A 143 15.14 16.79 -8.90
CA SER A 143 16.52 16.39 -8.60
C SER A 143 17.20 17.20 -7.49
N ASP A 144 16.69 18.39 -7.19
CA ASP A 144 17.24 19.24 -6.13
C ASP A 144 16.64 18.90 -4.75
N LEU A 145 15.53 18.17 -4.70
CA LEU A 145 14.76 17.93 -3.47
C LEU A 145 14.73 16.43 -3.12
N VAL A 146 14.44 15.57 -4.09
CA VAL A 146 14.38 14.12 -3.86
C VAL A 146 15.75 13.60 -3.43
N ASN A 147 15.75 12.63 -2.52
CA ASN A 147 16.93 12.07 -1.84
C ASN A 147 17.70 13.03 -0.92
N HIS A 148 17.18 14.23 -0.69
CA HIS A 148 17.70 15.15 0.33
C HIS A 148 16.76 15.18 1.52
N LYS A 149 17.25 15.64 2.67
CA LYS A 149 16.39 15.80 3.85
C LYS A 149 15.66 17.14 3.84
N TYR A 150 14.46 17.22 4.40
CA TYR A 150 13.72 18.49 4.46
C TYR A 150 14.45 19.59 5.26
N ASP A 151 15.38 19.22 6.16
CA ASP A 151 16.18 20.15 6.96
C ASP A 151 17.55 20.48 6.34
N GLU A 152 17.83 19.95 5.14
CA GLU A 152 19.10 20.10 4.44
C GLU A 152 19.21 21.46 3.71
N GLY A 153 19.13 22.54 4.48
CA GLY A 153 19.36 23.91 3.97
C GLY A 153 18.20 24.51 3.16
N PHE A 154 17.11 23.78 2.94
CA PHE A 154 15.89 24.29 2.31
C PHE A 154 15.05 25.16 3.25
N ILE A 155 15.08 24.87 4.55
CA ILE A 155 14.28 25.56 5.57
C ILE A 155 15.18 26.50 6.37
N HIS A 156 14.63 27.64 6.82
CA HIS A 156 15.36 28.55 7.72
C HIS A 156 15.84 27.82 8.98
N LYS A 157 17.04 28.13 9.48
CA LYS A 157 17.71 27.36 10.56
C LYS A 157 16.86 27.19 11.82
N GLU A 158 16.20 28.26 12.26
CA GLU A 158 15.31 28.22 13.43
C GLU A 158 14.10 27.30 13.23
N ASP A 159 13.59 27.26 12.00
CA ASP A 159 12.43 26.45 11.64
C ASP A 159 12.85 24.98 11.50
N ALA A 160 14.05 24.71 10.97
CA ALA A 160 14.65 23.38 10.88
C ALA A 160 14.86 22.75 12.27
N PHE A 161 15.36 23.51 13.25
CA PHE A 161 15.52 23.03 14.63
C PHE A 161 14.18 22.57 15.23
N LYS A 162 13.11 23.35 15.03
CA LYS A 162 11.76 22.99 15.49
C LYS A 162 11.24 21.72 14.81
N ILE A 163 11.53 21.52 13.53
CA ILE A 163 11.13 20.31 12.80
C ILE A 163 11.86 19.09 13.35
N GLN A 164 13.17 19.16 13.55
CA GLN A 164 13.94 18.08 14.16
C GLN A 164 13.43 17.73 15.56
N GLN A 165 13.11 18.73 16.38
CA GLN A 165 12.54 18.50 17.71
C GLN A 165 11.18 17.81 17.64
N ASN A 166 10.31 18.23 16.72
CA ASN A 166 9.01 17.60 16.51
C ASN A 166 9.16 16.15 16.03
N GLN A 167 10.06 15.89 15.09
CA GLN A 167 10.38 14.54 14.61
C GLN A 167 10.87 13.64 15.75
N ALA A 168 11.81 14.12 16.57
CA ALA A 168 12.32 13.38 17.72
C ALA A 168 11.20 13.05 18.74
N ASN A 169 10.28 13.99 18.97
CA ASN A 169 9.14 13.78 19.85
C ASN A 169 8.17 12.72 19.29
N LEU A 170 7.89 12.76 17.99
CA LEU A 170 7.04 11.77 17.30
C LEU A 170 7.64 10.36 17.38
N LEU A 171 8.95 10.23 17.13
CA LEU A 171 9.65 8.94 17.20
C LEU A 171 9.74 8.38 18.63
N ARG A 172 9.72 9.26 19.65
CA ARG A 172 9.78 8.84 21.06
C ARG A 172 8.42 8.42 21.62
N SER A 173 7.32 8.85 21.02
CA SER A 173 5.97 8.55 21.53
C SER A 173 5.57 7.10 21.23
N THR A 174 5.50 6.27 22.27
CA THR A 174 5.28 4.80 22.18
C THR A 174 3.84 4.37 21.86
N GLY A 175 2.91 5.31 21.66
CA GLY A 175 1.50 5.02 21.37
C GLY A 175 0.91 5.80 20.20
N LEU A 176 1.72 6.59 19.49
CA LEU A 176 1.26 7.40 18.38
C LEU A 176 1.51 6.64 17.08
N LYS A 177 0.44 6.31 16.35
CA LYS A 177 0.50 5.64 15.04
C LYS A 177 0.51 6.65 13.90
N GLU A 178 -0.37 7.64 14.01
CA GLU A 178 -0.55 8.68 13.01
C GLU A 178 -0.66 10.04 13.69
N SER A 179 -0.27 11.10 12.99
CA SER A 179 -0.39 12.47 13.46
C SER A 179 -0.68 13.44 12.32
N ARG A 180 -1.47 14.47 12.61
CA ARG A 180 -1.70 15.57 11.68
C ARG A 180 -1.55 16.90 12.39
N PHE A 181 -0.75 17.79 11.82
CA PHE A 181 -0.59 19.14 12.35
C PHE A 181 -0.28 20.15 11.25
N SER A 182 -0.50 21.45 11.55
CA SER A 182 -0.24 22.55 10.62
C SER A 182 0.86 23.46 11.14
N THR A 183 1.69 23.97 10.26
CA THR A 183 2.80 24.87 10.59
C THR A 183 2.96 25.95 9.54
N ILE A 184 3.63 27.04 9.92
CA ILE A 184 4.16 28.02 8.98
C ILE A 184 5.68 27.93 9.05
N ARG A 185 6.33 27.83 7.89
CA ARG A 185 7.77 27.62 7.76
C ARG A 185 8.34 28.45 6.63
N ARG A 186 9.54 28.98 6.83
CA ARG A 186 10.28 29.74 5.82
C ARG A 186 11.08 28.79 4.94
N TRP A 187 10.73 28.73 3.66
CA TRP A 187 11.42 27.93 2.66
C TRP A 187 12.31 28.82 1.78
N LYS A 188 13.57 28.47 1.67
CA LYS A 188 14.57 29.19 0.90
C LYS A 188 14.27 29.07 -0.59
N HIS A 189 14.18 30.16 -1.32
CA HIS A 189 14.09 30.15 -2.78
C HIS A 189 15.48 29.91 -3.40
N LYS A 190 15.55 29.06 -4.44
CA LYS A 190 16.81 28.53 -4.96
C LYS A 190 17.75 29.62 -5.53
N LYS A 191 17.20 30.63 -6.20
CA LYS A 191 18.00 31.58 -7.01
C LYS A 191 18.44 32.85 -6.28
N ASN A 192 17.62 33.37 -5.39
CA ASN A 192 17.77 34.72 -4.82
C ASN A 192 18.05 34.71 -3.32
N ASN A 193 18.17 33.52 -2.69
CA ASN A 193 18.45 33.37 -1.25
C ASN A 193 17.39 34.02 -0.34
N GLU A 194 16.23 34.39 -0.90
CA GLU A 194 15.06 34.86 -0.17
C GLU A 194 14.31 33.70 0.45
N TYR A 195 13.48 33.99 1.46
CA TYR A 195 12.62 33.01 2.10
C TYR A 195 11.17 33.27 1.75
N ILE A 196 10.48 32.24 1.27
CA ILE A 196 9.05 32.24 1.02
C ILE A 196 8.37 31.52 2.17
N MET A 197 7.38 32.17 2.78
CA MET A 197 6.59 31.58 3.86
C MET A 197 5.60 30.58 3.28
N LEU A 198 5.70 29.33 3.72
CA LEU A 198 4.77 28.26 3.38
C LEU A 198 3.88 27.95 4.58
N CYS A 199 2.58 27.93 4.37
CA CYS A 199 1.65 27.24 5.27
C CYS A 199 1.64 25.76 4.88
N MET A 200 1.96 24.88 5.84
CA MET A 200 2.20 23.46 5.60
C MET A 200 1.31 22.63 6.51
N VAL A 201 0.60 21.66 5.94
CA VAL A 201 -0.11 20.60 6.67
C VAL A 201 0.71 19.33 6.55
N TRP A 202 1.05 18.76 7.70
CA TRP A 202 1.82 17.54 7.82
C TRP A 202 0.89 16.40 8.18
N TYR A 203 0.98 15.31 7.43
CA TYR A 203 0.36 14.03 7.69
C TYR A 203 1.49 13.04 7.94
N VAL A 204 1.55 12.50 9.14
CA VAL A 204 2.62 11.62 9.58
C VAL A 204 2.01 10.26 9.88
N ASP A 205 2.52 9.24 9.21
CA ASP A 205 2.24 7.83 9.51
C ASP A 205 3.54 7.21 10.04
N ILE A 206 3.57 6.99 11.35
CA ILE A 206 4.74 6.47 12.05
C ILE A 206 4.88 4.97 11.82
N GLU A 207 3.76 4.25 11.64
CA GLU A 207 3.79 2.79 11.44
C GLU A 207 4.39 2.42 10.08
N ASN A 208 4.06 3.19 9.04
CA ASN A 208 4.55 2.96 7.69
C ASN A 208 5.84 3.75 7.36
N ASP A 209 6.35 4.55 8.30
CA ASP A 209 7.48 5.46 8.08
C ASP A 209 7.23 6.43 6.91
N GLU A 210 6.02 6.97 6.82
CA GLU A 210 5.61 7.87 5.74
C GLU A 210 5.22 9.25 6.26
N ILE A 211 5.63 10.28 5.53
CA ILE A 211 5.19 11.65 5.77
C ILE A 211 4.71 12.27 4.47
N GLU A 212 3.56 12.92 4.50
CA GLU A 212 3.05 13.73 3.41
C GLU A 212 2.86 15.17 3.90
N ILE A 213 3.43 16.11 3.16
CA ILE A 213 3.39 17.53 3.47
C ILE A 213 2.73 18.24 2.30
N ILE A 214 1.62 18.90 2.61
CA ILE A 214 0.92 19.77 1.67
C ILE A 214 1.22 21.21 2.05
N ALA A 215 1.91 21.92 1.17
CA ALA A 215 2.37 23.27 1.39
C ALA A 215 1.78 24.27 0.38
N LYS A 216 1.54 25.50 0.84
CA LYS A 216 1.13 26.62 0.00
C LYS A 216 1.88 27.88 0.37
N PRO A 217 2.36 28.67 -0.61
CA PRO A 217 2.90 29.99 -0.32
C PRO A 217 1.82 30.89 0.26
N ILE A 218 2.15 31.58 1.34
CA ILE A 218 1.30 32.63 1.92
C ILE A 218 1.44 33.87 1.02
N ASP A 219 0.32 34.54 0.72
CA ASP A 219 0.29 35.71 -0.15
C ASP A 219 1.25 36.81 0.33
N HIS A 220 1.95 37.45 -0.62
CA HIS A 220 3.04 38.40 -0.36
C HIS A 220 2.61 39.59 0.51
N GLN A 221 1.36 40.06 0.37
CA GLN A 221 0.80 41.14 1.20
C GLN A 221 0.68 40.77 2.69
N ILE A 222 0.54 39.49 3.00
CA ILE A 222 0.49 38.98 4.38
C ILE A 222 1.91 38.67 4.89
N GLN A 223 2.86 38.41 3.98
CA GLN A 223 4.26 38.16 4.35
C GLN A 223 4.92 39.42 4.92
N ASP A 224 4.73 40.59 4.31
CA ASP A 224 5.34 41.85 4.77
C ASP A 224 4.94 42.21 6.21
N THR A 225 3.72 41.89 6.61
CA THR A 225 3.22 42.09 7.99
C THR A 225 3.75 41.06 8.98
N LEU A 226 4.11 39.85 8.52
CA LEU A 226 4.68 38.79 9.35
C LEU A 226 6.21 38.91 9.51
N PHE A 227 6.91 39.52 8.56
CA PHE A 227 8.34 39.79 8.63
C PHE A 227 8.68 41.13 9.32
N ALA A 228 7.69 42.01 9.54
CA ALA A 228 7.87 43.30 10.19
C ALA A 228 7.83 43.27 11.73
N ASN A 229 7.62 42.10 12.35
CA ASN A 229 7.61 41.90 13.80
C ASN A 229 8.79 41.04 14.27
#